data_AF-A0A928Z1K6-F1
#
_entry.id   AF-A0A928Z1K6-F1
#
_cell.length_a   1.000
_cell.length_b   1.000
_cell.length_c   1.000
_cell.angle_alpha   90.00
_cell.angle_beta   90.00
_cell.angle_gamma   90.00
#
_symmetry.space_group_name_H-M   'P 1'
#
loop_
_entity.id
_entity.type
_entity.pdbx_description
1 polymer ?
#
loop_
_entity_poly.entity_id
_entity_poly.type
_entity_poly.pdbx_seq_one_letter_code
_entity_poly.pdbx_strand_id
1 'polypeptide(L)'
;MGVHRDSTIHPLQYGEIIHSPGCHFTYRVIGPCCRLFDRETLPWPSCRIEWHSKEPSWRRIGKRYVADMATRNSPSYSVEIVGQEGKRDPIEITVYAIKLTPAQREWWHSRKPATLGQAYPPES
;
A
#
# COMPACT_ATOMS: atom_id res chain seq x y z
N MET A 1 -4.00 19.96 20.05
CA MET A 1 -4.83 19.85 18.84
C MET A 1 -4.92 18.37 18.48
N GLY A 2 -6.03 17.73 18.85
CA GLY A 2 -6.24 16.31 18.58
C GLY A 2 -6.73 16.12 17.15
N VAL A 3 -5.90 15.55 16.29
CA VAL A 3 -6.38 14.97 15.03
C VAL A 3 -7.29 13.80 15.37
N HIS A 4 -8.59 13.96 15.18
CA HIS A 4 -9.51 12.82 15.13
C HIS A 4 -9.06 11.94 13.96
N ARG A 5 -8.44 10.81 14.28
CA ARG A 5 -7.88 9.86 13.32
C ARG A 5 -8.95 8.86 12.95
N ASP A 6 -9.36 8.92 11.70
CA ASP A 6 -10.49 8.16 11.19
C ASP A 6 -10.11 6.68 10.98
N SER A 7 -10.28 5.88 12.04
CA SER A 7 -10.03 4.42 12.06
C SER A 7 -10.95 3.63 11.12
N THR A 8 -11.93 4.29 10.51
CA THR A 8 -12.89 3.66 9.61
C THR A 8 -12.25 3.32 8.24
N ILE A 9 -11.29 4.13 7.79
CA ILE A 9 -10.65 3.99 6.46
C ILE A 9 -9.39 3.14 6.53
N HIS A 10 -8.62 3.31 7.61
CA HIS A 10 -7.35 2.62 7.81
C HIS A 10 -7.41 1.80 9.09
N PRO A 11 -7.17 0.48 9.00
CA PRO A 11 -7.29 -0.40 10.17
C PRO A 11 -6.23 -0.13 11.25
N LEU A 12 -5.02 0.31 10.88
CA LEU A 12 -3.95 0.67 11.80
C LEU A 12 -3.73 2.18 11.83
N GLN A 13 -3.43 2.70 13.02
CA GLN A 13 -3.20 4.13 13.26
C GLN A 13 -1.71 4.48 13.34
N TYR A 14 -1.40 5.78 13.19
CA TYR A 14 -0.06 6.30 13.48
C TYR A 14 0.38 5.95 14.90
N GLY A 15 1.61 5.46 15.03
CA GLY A 15 2.23 5.07 16.30
C GLY A 15 1.84 3.68 16.78
N GLU A 16 0.89 3.02 16.13
CA GLU A 16 0.49 1.66 16.49
C GLU A 16 1.65 0.68 16.29
N ILE A 17 1.80 -0.25 17.24
CA ILE A 17 2.88 -1.23 17.26
C ILE A 17 2.34 -2.56 16.76
N ILE A 18 2.98 -3.09 15.73
CA ILE A 18 2.66 -4.41 15.16
C ILE A 18 3.91 -5.27 15.05
N HIS A 19 3.74 -6.58 15.10
CA HIS A 19 4.85 -7.53 15.06
C HIS A 19 4.88 -8.28 13.72
N SER A 20 6.08 -8.60 13.25
CA SER A 20 6.23 -9.52 12.12
C SER A 20 5.67 -10.90 12.51
N PRO A 21 5.25 -11.73 11.52
CA PRO A 21 5.07 -13.15 11.76
C PRO A 21 6.33 -13.74 12.42
N GLY A 22 6.14 -14.53 13.49
CA GLY A 22 7.25 -15.06 14.30
C GLY A 22 7.90 -14.06 15.27
N CYS A 23 7.39 -12.83 15.37
CA CYS A 23 7.84 -11.79 16.32
C CYS A 23 9.33 -11.43 16.26
N HIS A 24 9.98 -11.60 15.10
CA HIS A 24 11.38 -11.22 14.88
C HIS A 24 11.58 -9.70 14.81
N PHE A 25 10.58 -8.98 14.30
CA PHE A 25 10.61 -7.53 14.20
C PHE A 25 9.38 -6.91 14.85
N THR A 26 9.60 -5.76 15.47
CA THR A 26 8.56 -4.87 16.00
C THR A 26 8.53 -3.63 15.14
N TYR A 27 7.37 -3.28 14.60
CA TYR A 27 7.19 -2.14 13.71
C TYR A 27 6.31 -1.09 14.39
N ARG A 28 6.66 0.18 14.21
CA ARG A 28 5.80 1.32 14.56
C ARG A 28 5.24 1.95 13.30
N VAL A 29 3.92 2.08 13.23
CA VAL A 29 3.22 2.61 12.05
C VAL A 29 3.45 4.11 11.90
N ILE A 30 3.91 4.53 10.73
CA ILE A 30 4.04 5.94 10.34
C ILE A 30 2.83 6.39 9.51
N GLY A 31 2.28 5.52 8.67
CA GLY A 31 1.06 5.86 7.93
C GLY A 31 0.74 4.91 6.78
N PRO A 32 -0.51 4.96 6.28
CA PRO A 32 -0.91 4.17 5.12
C PRO A 32 -0.13 4.63 3.88
N CYS A 33 0.33 3.69 3.04
CA CYS A 33 1.10 4.01 1.85
C CYS A 33 0.71 3.14 0.64
N CYS A 34 0.58 3.77 -0.53
CA CYS A 34 0.38 3.06 -1.78
C CYS A 34 1.74 2.81 -2.43
N ARG A 35 2.08 1.53 -2.65
CA ARG A 35 3.30 1.14 -3.35
C ARG A 35 3.04 1.01 -4.84
N LEU A 36 3.94 1.57 -5.63
CA LEU A 36 3.97 1.46 -7.08
C LEU A 36 5.21 0.67 -7.47
N PHE A 37 5.02 -0.43 -8.20
CA PHE A 37 6.10 -1.24 -8.72
C PHE A 37 6.34 -0.90 -10.17
N ASP A 38 7.60 -0.75 -10.58
CA ASP A 38 7.93 -0.74 -11.98
C ASP A 38 7.75 -2.16 -12.54
N ARG A 39 6.88 -2.31 -13.54
CA ARG A 39 6.58 -3.58 -14.19
C ARG A 39 7.84 -4.28 -14.69
N GLU A 40 8.85 -3.52 -15.10
CA GLU A 40 10.09 -4.04 -15.67
C GLU A 40 11.05 -4.61 -14.60
N THR A 41 10.94 -4.18 -13.35
CA THR A 41 11.84 -4.59 -12.26
C THR A 41 11.27 -5.69 -11.36
N LEU A 42 10.03 -6.12 -11.59
CA LEU A 42 9.38 -7.16 -10.81
C LEU A 42 9.94 -8.56 -11.17
N PRO A 43 10.14 -9.45 -10.19
CA PRO A 43 10.74 -10.76 -10.41
C PRO A 43 9.86 -11.63 -11.32
N TRP A 44 10.49 -12.31 -12.28
CA TRP A 44 9.83 -13.29 -13.13
C TRP A 44 9.28 -14.46 -12.27
N PRO A 45 8.03 -14.97 -12.45
CA PRO A 45 7.14 -14.88 -13.62
C PRO A 45 5.89 -13.98 -13.45
N SER A 46 5.79 -13.16 -12.39
CA SER A 46 4.52 -12.51 -11.99
C SER A 46 3.95 -11.48 -12.99
N CYS A 47 4.75 -10.96 -13.92
CA CYS A 47 4.35 -9.83 -14.78
C CYS A 47 3.84 -10.22 -16.17
N ARG A 48 4.00 -11.49 -16.56
CA ARG A 48 3.66 -11.96 -17.91
C ARG A 48 2.39 -12.81 -17.96
N ILE A 49 2.07 -13.51 -16.86
CA ILE A 49 0.95 -14.47 -16.82
C ILE A 49 -0.40 -13.78 -16.65
N GLU A 50 -0.53 -12.74 -15.81
CA GLU A 50 -1.83 -12.07 -15.58
C GLU A 50 -2.11 -10.94 -16.58
N TRP A 51 -1.08 -10.42 -17.28
CA TRP A 51 -1.20 -9.25 -18.16
C TRP A 51 -1.00 -9.64 -19.62
N HIS A 52 -1.98 -10.39 -20.14
CA HIS A 52 -2.04 -11.09 -21.42
C HIS A 52 -2.09 -10.20 -22.69
N SER A 53 -1.52 -8.98 -22.67
CA SER A 53 -1.59 -8.05 -23.81
C SER A 53 -0.20 -7.77 -24.40
N LYS A 54 0.00 -8.28 -25.62
CA LYS A 54 1.20 -8.15 -26.45
C LYS A 54 1.14 -6.83 -27.22
N GLU A 55 1.52 -5.73 -26.56
CA GLU A 55 1.55 -4.42 -27.21
C GLU A 55 2.85 -4.24 -28.04
N PRO A 56 2.78 -3.76 -29.31
CA PRO A 56 3.93 -3.68 -30.22
C PRO A 56 5.08 -2.82 -29.64
N SER A 57 6.30 -3.33 -29.77
CA SER A 57 7.52 -2.73 -29.19
C SER A 57 7.84 -1.32 -29.68
N TRP A 58 7.38 -0.92 -30.87
CA TRP A 58 7.74 0.34 -31.53
C TRP A 58 7.05 1.60 -30.97
N ARG A 59 6.13 1.46 -30.00
CA ARG A 59 5.45 2.58 -29.31
C ARG A 59 5.79 2.68 -27.81
N ARG A 60 6.80 1.96 -27.31
CA ARG A 60 7.10 1.87 -25.86
C ARG A 60 8.21 2.84 -25.43
N ILE A 61 7.86 3.90 -24.68
CA ILE A 61 8.82 4.79 -24.01
C ILE A 61 8.36 4.99 -22.55
N GLY A 62 9.20 4.63 -21.56
CA GLY A 62 9.03 4.97 -20.13
C GLY A 62 8.58 3.83 -19.19
N LYS A 63 8.83 4.04 -17.88
CA LYS A 63 8.47 3.11 -16.79
C LYS A 63 6.97 2.92 -16.69
N ARG A 64 6.52 1.67 -16.51
CA ARG A 64 5.10 1.35 -16.27
C ARG A 64 4.90 0.98 -14.81
N TYR A 65 4.49 1.96 -14.01
CA TYR A 65 4.14 1.72 -12.62
C TYR A 65 2.81 0.96 -12.51
N VAL A 66 2.81 -0.09 -11.70
CA VAL A 66 1.64 -0.89 -11.35
C VAL A 66 1.45 -0.80 -9.86
N ALA A 67 0.22 -0.54 -9.43
CA ALA A 67 -0.11 -0.52 -8.01
C ALA A 67 0.07 -1.91 -7.39
N ASP A 68 0.52 -1.93 -6.14
CA ASP A 68 0.64 -3.14 -5.34
C ASP A 68 -0.66 -3.95 -5.35
N MET A 69 -0.59 -5.18 -5.82
CA MET A 69 -1.76 -6.04 -5.91
C MET A 69 -2.21 -6.54 -4.54
N ALA A 70 -1.32 -6.56 -3.53
CA ALA A 70 -1.68 -6.97 -2.18
C ALA A 70 -2.69 -6.02 -1.54
N THR A 71 -2.64 -4.72 -1.90
CA THR A 71 -3.59 -3.70 -1.43
C THR A 71 -4.99 -3.83 -1.99
N ARG A 72 -5.24 -4.79 -2.90
CA ARG A 72 -6.60 -5.22 -3.24
C ARG A 72 -7.33 -5.83 -2.04
N ASN A 73 -6.61 -6.44 -1.10
CA ASN A 73 -7.20 -7.18 0.02
C ASN A 73 -6.55 -6.90 1.39
N SER A 74 -5.33 -6.39 1.45
CA SER A 74 -4.61 -6.17 2.72
C SER A 74 -3.93 -4.80 2.72
N PRO A 75 -3.94 -4.03 3.82
CA PRO A 75 -3.36 -2.69 3.83
C PRO A 75 -1.82 -2.72 3.75
N SER A 76 -1.24 -1.65 3.19
CA SER A 76 0.21 -1.41 3.21
C SER A 76 0.54 -0.15 4.01
N TYR A 77 1.57 -0.22 4.83
CA TYR A 77 1.98 0.86 5.73
C TYR A 77 3.46 1.15 5.59
N SER A 78 3.80 2.44 5.67
CA SER A 78 5.15 2.88 5.99
C SER A 78 5.33 2.73 7.49
N VAL A 79 6.41 2.06 7.89
CA VAL A 79 6.72 1.74 9.28
C VAL A 79 8.20 1.95 9.56
N GLU A 80 8.54 2.14 10.83
CA GLU A 80 9.93 2.04 11.30
C GLU A 80 10.11 0.79 12.16
N ILE A 81 11.31 0.22 12.13
CA ILE A 81 11.67 -0.91 12.98
C ILE A 81 12.06 -0.40 14.36
N VAL A 82 11.31 -0.80 15.38
CA VAL A 82 11.59 -0.45 16.77
C VAL A 82 12.85 -1.19 17.24
N GLY A 83 13.75 -0.49 17.93
CA GLY A 83 14.98 -1.06 18.50
C GLY A 83 16.17 -1.09 17.54
N GLN A 84 16.04 -0.63 16.30
CA GLN A 84 17.18 -0.43 15.38
C GLN A 84 17.57 1.05 15.29
N GLU A 85 18.11 1.59 16.38
CA GLU A 85 18.33 3.05 16.54
C GLU A 85 19.33 3.71 15.57
N GLY A 86 19.98 2.94 14.69
CA GLY A 86 20.92 3.43 13.68
C GLY A 86 20.41 3.47 12.23
N LYS A 87 19.27 2.83 11.91
CA LYS A 87 18.67 2.83 10.56
C LYS A 87 17.24 3.32 10.68
N ARG A 88 17.03 4.60 10.36
CA ARG A 88 15.73 5.29 10.52
C ARG A 88 14.92 5.38 9.23
N ASP A 89 15.42 4.81 8.14
CA ASP A 89 14.69 4.86 6.88
C ASP A 89 13.40 4.04 7.05
N PRO A 90 12.23 4.67 6.87
CA PRO A 90 10.97 3.96 6.88
C PRO A 90 11.00 2.85 5.83
N ILE A 91 10.37 1.74 6.15
CA ILE A 91 10.16 0.63 5.22
C ILE A 91 8.67 0.45 4.99
N GLU A 92 8.30 0.01 3.79
CA GLU A 92 6.91 -0.27 3.48
C GLU A 92 6.60 -1.76 3.61
N ILE A 93 5.62 -2.09 4.45
CA ILE A 93 5.16 -3.47 4.65
C ILE A 93 3.69 -3.61 4.26
N THR A 94 3.30 -4.80 3.81
CA THR A 94 1.89 -5.18 3.71
C THR A 94 1.52 -6.05 4.91
N VAL A 95 0.44 -5.70 5.59
CA VAL A 95 -0.04 -6.44 6.75
C VAL A 95 -1.05 -7.49 6.30
N TYR A 96 -0.56 -8.62 5.78
CA TYR A 96 -1.40 -9.69 5.21
C TYR A 96 -2.41 -10.30 6.20
N ALA A 97 -2.16 -10.17 7.50
CA ALA A 97 -3.07 -10.61 8.56
C ALA A 97 -4.36 -9.79 8.62
N ILE A 98 -4.37 -8.57 8.09
CA ILE A 98 -5.54 -7.69 8.08
C ILE A 98 -6.17 -7.74 6.70
N LYS A 99 -7.47 -8.08 6.66
CA LYS A 99 -8.27 -8.04 5.43
C LYS A 99 -9.09 -6.75 5.39
N LEU A 100 -9.00 -6.05 4.25
CA LEU A 100 -9.72 -4.81 4.01
C LEU A 100 -11.19 -5.09 3.73
N THR A 101 -12.07 -4.31 4.37
CA THR A 101 -13.50 -4.30 4.05
C THR A 101 -13.73 -3.71 2.65
N PRO A 102 -14.90 -3.93 2.01
CA PRO A 102 -15.23 -3.27 0.74
C PRO A 102 -15.04 -1.75 0.75
N ALA A 103 -15.43 -1.07 1.83
CA ALA A 103 -15.29 0.38 1.96
C ALA A 103 -13.82 0.80 2.04
N GLN A 104 -13.01 0.09 2.82
CA GLN A 104 -11.58 0.38 2.93
C GLN A 104 -10.85 0.13 1.61
N ARG A 105 -11.19 -0.94 0.88
CA ARG A 105 -10.58 -1.26 -0.42
C ARG A 105 -10.71 -0.14 -1.44
N GLU A 106 -11.79 0.63 -1.40
CA GLU A 106 -12.02 1.73 -2.35
C GLU A 106 -10.94 2.82 -2.23
N TRP A 107 -10.39 3.04 -1.03
CA TRP A 107 -9.26 3.95 -0.83
C TRP A 107 -7.99 3.46 -1.53
N TRP A 108 -7.71 2.15 -1.44
CA TRP A 108 -6.47 1.55 -1.97
C TRP A 108 -6.53 1.29 -3.48
N HIS A 109 -7.69 0.84 -3.96
CA HIS A 109 -7.97 0.47 -5.34
C HIS A 109 -9.42 0.83 -5.69
N SER A 110 -9.65 2.11 -6.01
CA SER A 110 -10.92 2.53 -6.57
C SER A 110 -11.07 2.05 -8.00
N ARG A 111 -12.23 1.46 -8.33
CA ARG A 111 -12.61 1.17 -9.73
C ARG A 111 -13.29 2.35 -10.40
N LYS A 112 -13.72 3.35 -9.62
CA LYS A 112 -14.36 4.55 -10.12
C LYS A 112 -13.30 5.65 -10.24
N PRO A 113 -13.19 6.35 -11.39
CA PRO A 113 -12.36 7.54 -11.43
C PRO A 113 -12.88 8.49 -10.35
N ALA A 114 -11.96 9.01 -9.52
CA ALA A 114 -12.32 9.99 -8.51
C ALA A 114 -13.05 11.15 -9.22
N THR A 115 -14.26 11.46 -8.79
CA THR A 115 -14.94 12.67 -9.24
C THR A 115 -14.06 13.84 -8.81
N LEU A 116 -13.57 14.63 -9.77
CA LEU A 116 -12.69 15.77 -9.50
C LEU A 116 -13.32 16.65 -8.41
N GLY A 117 -12.64 16.78 -7.27
CA GLY A 117 -13.07 17.63 -6.15
C GLY A 117 -13.57 16.90 -4.91
N GLN A 118 -13.72 15.57 -4.91
CA GLN A 118 -14.02 14.83 -3.68
C GLN A 118 -12.71 14.36 -3.03
N ALA A 119 -12.25 15.10 -2.01
CA ALA A 119 -11.22 14.59 -1.12
C ALA A 119 -11.75 13.32 -0.46
N TYR A 120 -10.98 12.24 -0.51
CA TYR A 120 -11.26 11.04 0.27
C TYR A 120 -10.34 11.07 1.50
N PRO A 121 -10.88 10.89 2.72
CA PRO A 121 -12.27 10.57 3.02
C PRO A 121 -13.24 11.74 2.87
N PRO A 122 -14.54 11.47 2.62
CA PRO A 122 -15.56 12.49 2.76
C PRO A 122 -15.53 13.03 4.19
N GLU A 123 -15.32 14.33 4.34
CA GLU A 123 -15.44 15.01 5.63
C GLU A 123 -16.85 14.73 6.18
N SER A 124 -16.92 14.24 7.42
CA SER A 124 -18.18 13.90 8.11
C SER A 124 -18.85 15.14 8.68
#